data_AF-A0AAJ6MKD6-F1
#
_entry.id   AF-A0AAJ6MKD6-F1
#
_cell.length_a   1.000
_cell.length_b   1.000
_cell.length_c   1.000
_cell.angle_alpha   90.00
_cell.angle_beta   90.00
_cell.angle_gamma   90.00
#
_symmetry.space_group_name_H-M   'P 1'
#
loop_
_entity.id
_entity.type
_entity.pdbx_description
1 polymer ?
#
loop_
_entity_poly.entity_id
_entity_poly.type
_entity_poly.pdbx_seq_one_letter_code
_entity_poly.pdbx_strand_id
1 'polypeptide(L)'
;MRNRIDKLRFLIVASLVLPVVALAQPVAGDPASGRKTATALCGTCHQVTGGEGRDSPASFVDIANMTSTTALSLKVFLRSGHKEMPNLIIDSSDTDDLIAYILSLSASRRSDRPHAQPHGAIRSDPAVDHVAK
;
A
#
# COMPACT_ATOMS: atom_id res chain seq x y z
N MET A 1 22.45 29.28 43.61
CA MET A 1 22.10 29.70 42.23
C MET A 1 22.24 28.58 41.18
N ARG A 2 23.22 27.66 41.26
CA ARG A 2 23.39 26.54 40.31
C ARG A 2 22.17 25.58 40.20
N ASN A 3 21.58 25.18 41.34
CA ASN A 3 20.39 24.31 41.39
C ASN A 3 19.10 24.84 40.73
N ARG A 4 18.98 26.14 40.43
CA ARG A 4 17.79 26.71 39.75
C ARG A 4 17.91 26.58 38.23
N ILE A 5 19.12 26.55 37.70
CA ILE A 5 19.43 26.44 36.27
C ILE A 5 19.27 24.98 35.82
N ASP A 6 19.64 24.02 36.66
CA ASP A 6 19.50 22.58 36.35
C ASP A 6 18.03 22.14 36.29
N LYS A 7 17.17 22.69 37.16
CA LYS A 7 15.72 22.47 37.11
C LYS A 7 15.06 23.14 35.90
N LEU A 8 15.54 24.32 35.50
CA LEU A 8 15.04 25.01 34.32
C LEU A 8 15.45 24.30 33.01
N ARG A 9 16.63 23.69 32.98
CA ARG A 9 17.09 22.83 31.88
C ARG A 9 16.30 21.52 31.80
N PHE A 10 15.98 20.91 32.94
CA PHE A 10 15.17 19.68 32.98
C PHE A 10 13.71 19.91 32.55
N LEU A 11 13.14 21.09 32.83
CA LEU A 11 11.76 21.43 32.46
C LEU A 11 11.58 21.72 30.96
N ILE A 12 12.63 22.16 30.27
CA ILE A 12 12.56 22.47 28.82
C ILE A 12 12.58 21.18 27.97
N VAL A 13 13.25 20.12 28.42
CA VAL A 13 13.36 18.86 27.65
C VAL A 13 12.07 18.02 27.72
N ALA A 14 11.18 18.27 28.69
CA ALA A 14 9.95 17.50 28.89
C ALA A 14 8.76 17.94 28.02
N SER A 15 8.88 19.04 27.27
CA SER A 15 7.80 19.51 26.39
C SER A 15 8.11 19.19 24.94
N LEU A 16 7.11 18.61 24.27
CA LEU A 16 6.93 18.54 22.81
C LEU A 16 7.35 17.24 22.10
N VAL A 17 6.81 16.12 22.55
CA VAL A 17 6.50 15.02 21.61
C VAL A 17 5.00 15.09 21.31
N LEU A 18 4.60 15.95 20.36
CA LEU A 18 3.24 15.86 19.81
C LEU A 18 3.22 14.70 18.79
N PRO A 19 2.30 13.74 18.92
CA PRO A 19 2.11 12.72 17.89
C PRO A 19 1.54 13.40 16.64
N VAL A 20 2.32 13.39 15.56
CA VAL A 20 1.84 13.77 14.23
C VAL A 20 0.90 12.68 13.75
N VAL A 21 -0.39 12.95 13.75
CA VAL A 21 -1.38 12.06 13.12
C VAL A 21 -1.26 12.23 11.62
N ALA A 22 -0.65 11.26 10.94
CA ALA A 22 -0.62 11.21 9.49
C ALA A 22 -2.02 10.85 8.97
N LEU A 23 -2.77 11.85 8.48
CA LEU A 23 -4.03 11.62 7.79
C LEU A 23 -3.73 11.14 6.37
N ALA A 24 -4.18 9.93 6.04
CA ALA A 24 -4.14 9.45 4.66
C ALA A 24 -4.99 10.39 3.78
N GLN A 25 -4.41 10.88 2.69
CA GLN A 25 -5.14 11.67 1.70
C GLN A 25 -6.27 10.82 1.12
N PRO A 26 -7.48 11.37 0.93
CA PRO A 26 -8.53 10.66 0.22
C PRO A 26 -8.03 10.29 -1.17
N VAL A 27 -8.17 9.02 -1.54
CA VAL A 27 -7.91 8.58 -2.92
C VAL A 27 -8.94 9.25 -3.81
N ALA A 28 -8.49 10.00 -4.81
CA ALA A 28 -9.38 10.58 -5.81
C ALA A 28 -10.02 9.46 -6.65
N GLY A 29 -11.29 9.66 -7.04
CA GLY A 29 -12.04 8.75 -7.90
C GLY A 29 -13.20 8.03 -7.21
N ASP A 30 -14.10 7.46 -8.02
CA ASP A 30 -15.24 6.66 -7.60
C ASP A 30 -14.93 5.15 -7.79
N PRO A 31 -14.83 4.35 -6.71
CA PRO A 31 -14.55 2.92 -6.82
C PRO A 31 -15.66 2.13 -7.53
N ALA A 32 -16.91 2.62 -7.54
CA ALA A 32 -17.99 1.94 -8.25
C ALA A 32 -17.84 2.09 -9.77
N SER A 33 -17.51 3.29 -10.24
CA SER A 33 -17.15 3.55 -11.63
C SER A 33 -15.86 2.80 -12.01
N GLY A 34 -14.85 2.81 -11.13
CA GLY A 34 -13.62 2.05 -11.31
C GLY A 34 -13.83 0.55 -11.48
N ARG A 35 -14.78 -0.04 -10.73
CA ARG A 35 -15.16 -1.46 -10.92
C ARG A 35 -15.73 -1.73 -12.31
N LYS A 36 -16.56 -0.84 -12.85
CA LYS A 36 -17.12 -0.98 -14.19
C LYS A 36 -16.01 -0.92 -15.23
N THR A 37 -15.12 0.06 -15.14
CA THR A 37 -13.96 0.21 -16.03
C THR A 37 -13.03 -1.00 -15.94
N ALA A 38 -12.73 -1.48 -14.74
CA ALA A 38 -11.90 -2.67 -14.52
C ALA A 38 -12.51 -3.92 -15.16
N THR A 39 -13.83 -4.10 -15.01
CA THR A 39 -14.54 -5.23 -15.61
C THR A 39 -14.48 -5.17 -17.13
N ALA A 40 -14.66 -3.99 -17.72
CA ALA A 40 -14.66 -3.81 -19.17
C ALA A 40 -13.26 -3.94 -19.81
N LEU A 41 -12.23 -3.35 -19.19
CA LEU A 41 -10.91 -3.24 -19.80
C LEU A 41 -9.91 -4.29 -19.30
N CYS A 42 -10.02 -4.68 -18.03
CA CYS A 42 -9.01 -5.53 -17.38
C CYS A 42 -9.52 -6.97 -17.18
N GLY A 43 -10.85 -7.18 -17.16
CA GLY A 43 -11.50 -8.46 -16.85
C GLY A 43 -11.23 -9.59 -17.84
N THR A 44 -10.83 -9.27 -19.07
CA THR A 44 -10.43 -10.27 -20.07
C THR A 44 -9.19 -11.04 -19.61
N CYS A 45 -8.26 -10.36 -18.92
CA CYS A 45 -6.98 -10.94 -18.49
C CYS A 45 -6.95 -11.17 -16.98
N HIS A 46 -7.33 -10.17 -16.18
CA HIS A 46 -7.27 -10.22 -14.72
C HIS A 46 -8.59 -10.67 -14.11
N GLN A 47 -8.51 -11.35 -12.97
CA GLN A 47 -9.66 -11.51 -12.09
C GLN A 47 -9.92 -10.20 -11.34
N VAL A 48 -10.94 -9.45 -11.77
CA VAL A 48 -11.25 -8.10 -11.24
C VAL A 48 -12.35 -8.06 -10.19
N THR A 49 -13.12 -9.14 -10.06
CA THR A 49 -14.20 -9.34 -9.07
C THR A 49 -13.94 -10.64 -8.29
N GLY A 50 -14.56 -10.85 -7.12
CA GLY A 50 -14.37 -12.08 -6.35
C GLY A 50 -14.64 -13.37 -7.17
N GLY A 51 -13.93 -14.46 -6.85
CA GLY A 51 -14.02 -15.77 -7.54
C GLY A 51 -12.73 -16.59 -7.39
N GLU A 52 -12.72 -17.84 -7.86
CA GLU A 52 -11.50 -18.67 -7.94
C GLU A 52 -10.49 -18.00 -8.87
N GLY A 53 -9.30 -17.70 -8.33
CA GLY A 53 -8.30 -16.85 -8.98
C GLY A 53 -7.72 -17.48 -10.23
N ARG A 54 -7.37 -16.64 -11.21
CA ARG A 54 -6.40 -17.00 -12.22
C ARG A 54 -5.03 -16.89 -11.58
N ASP A 55 -4.24 -17.96 -11.63
CA ASP A 55 -2.86 -17.93 -11.09
C ASP A 55 -1.97 -16.92 -11.86
N SER A 56 -2.34 -16.60 -13.11
CA SER A 56 -1.66 -15.61 -13.93
C SER A 56 -2.58 -15.07 -15.04
N PRO A 57 -2.70 -13.74 -15.22
CA PRO A 57 -2.14 -12.64 -14.42
C PRO A 57 -2.79 -12.50 -13.03
N ALA A 58 -2.07 -11.88 -12.09
CA ALA A 58 -2.51 -11.70 -10.70
C ALA A 58 -3.92 -11.07 -10.59
N SER A 59 -4.71 -11.52 -9.61
CA SER A 59 -6.02 -10.90 -9.35
C SER A 59 -5.87 -9.46 -8.86
N PHE A 60 -6.91 -8.65 -9.02
CA PHE A 60 -6.93 -7.30 -8.46
C PHE A 60 -6.84 -7.30 -6.94
N VAL A 61 -7.35 -8.35 -6.29
CA VAL A 61 -7.19 -8.56 -4.86
C VAL A 61 -5.71 -8.79 -4.52
N ASP A 62 -4.99 -9.62 -5.27
CA ASP A 62 -3.56 -9.86 -5.00
C ASP A 62 -2.74 -8.60 -5.26
N ILE A 63 -3.00 -7.89 -6.36
CA ILE A 63 -2.40 -6.58 -6.66
C ILE A 63 -2.64 -5.61 -5.51
N ALA A 64 -3.88 -5.46 -5.05
CA ALA A 64 -4.23 -4.56 -3.95
C ALA A 64 -3.56 -4.90 -2.62
N ASN A 65 -3.09 -6.14 -2.43
CA ASN A 65 -2.47 -6.58 -1.17
C ASN A 65 -0.94 -6.52 -1.20
N MET A 66 -0.31 -6.15 -2.32
CA MET A 66 1.13 -5.90 -2.34
C MET A 66 1.47 -4.62 -1.59
N THR A 67 2.52 -4.64 -0.76
CA THR A 67 2.98 -3.45 -0.01
C THR A 67 3.39 -2.29 -0.93
N SER A 68 3.79 -2.60 -2.16
CA SER A 68 4.14 -1.63 -3.19
C SER A 68 2.92 -0.99 -3.88
N THR A 69 1.71 -1.47 -3.64
CA THR A 69 0.49 -0.96 -4.28
C THR A 69 0.00 0.29 -3.59
N THR A 70 0.21 1.43 -4.25
CA THR A 70 -0.15 2.77 -3.80
C THR A 70 -0.80 3.52 -4.95
N ALA A 71 -1.51 4.61 -4.67
CA ALA A 71 -2.12 5.42 -5.72
C ALA A 71 -1.09 5.93 -6.75
N LEU A 72 0.11 6.32 -6.28
CA LEU A 72 1.19 6.78 -7.15
C LEU A 72 1.76 5.66 -8.00
N SER A 73 2.08 4.50 -7.41
CA SER A 73 2.64 3.38 -8.16
C SER A 73 1.67 2.86 -9.22
N LEU A 74 0.37 2.80 -8.90
CA LEU A 74 -0.67 2.45 -9.87
C LEU A 74 -0.79 3.50 -11.00
N LYS A 75 -0.76 4.79 -10.66
CA LYS A 75 -0.83 5.88 -11.66
C LYS A 75 0.33 5.85 -12.65
N VAL A 76 1.53 5.49 -12.18
CA VAL A 76 2.69 5.30 -13.05
C VAL A 76 2.55 4.01 -13.86
N PHE A 77 2.17 2.91 -13.22
CA PHE A 77 2.03 1.60 -13.84
C PHE A 77 1.03 1.60 -15.00
N LEU A 78 -0.14 2.22 -14.82
CA LEU A 78 -1.20 2.30 -15.83
C LEU A 78 -0.83 3.12 -17.07
N ARG A 79 0.29 3.85 -17.05
CA ARG A 79 0.82 4.61 -18.19
C ARG A 79 1.81 3.82 -19.04
N SER A 80 2.09 2.58 -18.68
CA SER A 80 3.03 1.71 -19.37
C SER A 80 2.40 0.35 -19.67
N GLY A 81 2.63 -0.15 -20.89
CA GLY A 81 2.46 -1.57 -21.17
C GLY A 81 3.64 -2.38 -20.65
N HIS A 82 3.42 -3.67 -20.42
CA HIS A 82 4.48 -4.66 -20.22
C HIS A 82 4.24 -5.87 -21.13
N LYS A 83 5.14 -6.87 -21.12
CA LYS A 83 5.17 -7.95 -22.13
C LYS A 83 3.79 -8.57 -22.45
N GLU A 84 2.96 -8.78 -21.44
CA GLU A 84 1.62 -9.40 -21.55
C GLU A 84 0.45 -8.41 -21.31
N MET A 85 0.71 -7.13 -20.96
CA MET A 85 -0.30 -6.10 -20.75
C MET A 85 -0.14 -4.99 -21.79
N PRO A 86 -1.14 -4.77 -22.66
CA PRO A 86 -1.05 -3.72 -23.67
C PRO A 86 -1.01 -2.34 -23.01
N ASN A 87 -0.49 -1.36 -23.74
CA ASN A 87 -0.57 0.03 -23.33
C ASN A 87 -2.03 0.51 -23.46
N LEU A 88 -2.74 0.63 -22.34
CA LEU A 88 -4.12 1.07 -22.31
C LEU A 88 -4.18 2.60 -22.39
N ILE A 89 -4.95 3.14 -23.34
CA ILE A 89 -5.28 4.57 -23.35
C ILE A 89 -6.53 4.73 -22.49
N ILE A 90 -6.33 5.24 -21.27
CA ILE A 90 -7.38 5.44 -20.27
C ILE A 90 -7.40 6.92 -19.92
N ASP A 91 -8.58 7.53 -19.92
CA ASP A 91 -8.74 8.92 -19.48
C ASP A 91 -8.30 9.09 -18.03
N SER A 92 -7.89 10.32 -17.67
CA SER A 92 -7.35 10.58 -16.33
C SER A 92 -8.36 10.33 -15.22
N SER A 93 -9.65 10.65 -15.44
CA SER A 93 -10.74 10.37 -14.49
C SER A 93 -10.92 8.88 -14.29
N ASP A 94 -10.95 8.12 -15.38
CA ASP A 94 -11.14 6.67 -15.35
C ASP A 94 -9.93 5.96 -14.71
N THR A 95 -8.74 6.52 -14.90
CA THR A 95 -7.51 6.09 -14.22
C THR A 95 -7.63 6.28 -12.72
N ASP A 96 -8.11 7.44 -12.26
CA ASP A 96 -8.30 7.71 -10.84
C ASP A 96 -9.38 6.80 -10.22
N ASP A 97 -10.50 6.58 -10.93
CA ASP A 97 -11.55 5.65 -10.54
C ASP A 97 -11.04 4.20 -10.43
N LEU A 98 -10.23 3.74 -11.40
CA LEU A 98 -9.58 2.43 -11.36
C LEU A 98 -8.66 2.28 -10.14
N ILE A 99 -7.86 3.30 -9.84
CA ILE A 99 -6.98 3.32 -8.68
C ILE A 99 -7.80 3.26 -7.39
N ALA A 100 -8.87 4.04 -7.29
CA ALA A 100 -9.79 4.02 -6.15
C ALA A 100 -10.39 2.62 -5.94
N TYR A 101 -10.80 1.96 -7.03
CA TYR A 101 -11.32 0.60 -6.97
C TYR A 101 -10.27 -0.39 -6.47
N ILE A 102 -9.07 -0.46 -7.08
CA ILE A 102 -8.01 -1.39 -6.67
C ILE A 102 -7.67 -1.21 -5.19
N LEU A 103 -7.47 0.03 -4.73
CA LEU A 103 -7.09 0.29 -3.34
C LEU A 103 -8.22 -0.08 -2.35
N SER A 104 -9.49 0.05 -2.75
CA SER A 104 -10.64 -0.34 -1.92
C SER A 104 -10.68 -1.85 -1.59
N LEU A 105 -10.09 -2.69 -2.45
CA LEU A 105 -10.03 -4.14 -2.27
C LEU A 105 -9.08 -4.54 -1.12
N SER A 106 -8.09 -3.71 -0.79
CA SER A 106 -7.19 -3.91 0.35
C SER A 106 -7.88 -3.65 1.70
N ALA A 107 -8.82 -2.70 1.74
CA ALA A 107 -9.56 -2.34 2.95
C ALA A 107 -10.56 -3.44 3.34
N SER A 108 -11.20 -4.06 2.35
CA SER A 108 -12.16 -5.15 2.55
C SER A 108 -11.53 -6.36 3.26
N ARG A 109 -10.29 -6.75 2.90
CA ARG A 109 -9.55 -7.81 3.64
C ARG A 109 -9.16 -7.43 5.06
N ARG A 110 -8.94 -6.14 5.35
CA ARG A 110 -8.63 -5.69 6.71
C ARG A 110 -9.83 -5.86 7.64
N SER A 111 -11.04 -5.78 7.08
CA SER A 111 -12.30 -6.09 7.75
C SER A 111 -12.50 -7.60 7.93
N ASP A 112 -12.09 -8.41 6.95
CA ASP A 112 -12.34 -9.86 6.95
C ASP A 112 -11.23 -10.72 7.59
N ARG A 113 -10.09 -10.15 8.01
CA ARG A 113 -9.05 -10.90 8.75
C ARG A 113 -9.50 -11.16 10.19
N PRO A 114 -9.62 -12.42 10.64
CA PRO A 114 -9.45 -12.71 12.07
C PRO A 114 -8.05 -12.24 12.45
N HIS A 115 -7.92 -11.50 13.56
CA HIS A 115 -6.64 -10.98 14.05
C HIS A 115 -5.55 -12.07 14.05
N ALA A 116 -4.73 -12.09 12.99
CA ALA A 116 -3.51 -12.87 12.90
C ALA A 116 -2.33 -11.92 13.08
N GLN A 117 -1.54 -12.26 14.09
CA GLN A 117 -0.43 -11.54 14.72
C GLN A 117 0.66 -11.10 13.70
N PRO A 118 1.40 -10.00 13.97
CA PRO A 118 2.41 -9.48 13.05
C PRO A 118 3.55 -10.48 12.81
N HIS A 119 3.86 -10.69 11.53
CA HIS A 119 4.99 -11.48 11.09
C HIS A 119 6.32 -10.83 11.51
N GLY A 120 7.10 -11.60 12.29
CA GLY A 120 8.53 -11.72 12.12
C GLY A 120 9.40 -10.64 12.75
N ALA A 121 9.75 -10.85 14.02
CA ALA A 121 10.98 -10.29 14.59
C ALA A 121 12.19 -10.77 13.77
N ILE A 122 13.05 -9.84 13.39
CA ILE A 122 14.37 -10.12 12.83
C ILE A 122 15.17 -10.87 13.90
N ARG A 123 15.38 -12.18 13.74
CA ARG A 123 16.39 -12.91 14.51
C ARG A 123 17.76 -12.56 13.94
N SER A 124 18.60 -11.95 14.75
CA SER A 124 20.03 -11.85 14.49
C SER A 124 20.64 -13.24 14.60
N ASP A 125 21.16 -13.79 13.50
CA ASP A 125 22.00 -15.00 13.52
C ASP A 125 23.44 -14.63 13.85
N PRO A 126 24.09 -15.24 14.86
CA PRO A 126 25.51 -15.07 15.14
C PRO A 126 26.29 -16.21 14.45
N ALA A 127 26.60 -16.06 13.17
CA ALA A 127 27.49 -17.01 12.47
C ALA A 127 28.12 -16.40 11.21
N VAL A 128 28.95 -15.38 11.38
CA VAL A 128 29.96 -15.00 10.36
C VAL A 128 31.23 -14.48 11.06
N ASP A 129 31.92 -15.38 11.75
CA ASP A 129 33.37 -15.27 11.93
C ASP A 129 33.97 -16.49 11.25
N HIS A 130 35.14 -16.30 10.63
CA HIS A 130 35.97 -17.24 9.84
C HIS A 130 35.81 -17.15 8.32
N VAL A 131 36.40 -16.10 7.72
CA VAL A 131 37.48 -16.24 6.71
C VAL A 131 38.27 -14.92 6.70
N ALA A 132 39.40 -14.93 7.40
CA ALA A 132 40.53 -14.04 7.12
C ALA A 132 41.77 -14.94 7.09
N LYS A 133 42.21 -15.27 5.88
CA LYS A 133 43.56 -15.69 5.57
C LYS A 133 43.99 -14.98 4.30
#